data_AF-A0A5R2MWX9-F1
#
_entry.id   AF-A0A5R2MWX9-F1
#
_cell.length_a   1.000
_cell.length_b   1.000
_cell.length_c   1.000
_cell.angle_alpha   90.00
_cell.angle_beta   90.00
_cell.angle_gamma   90.00
#
_symmetry.space_group_name_H-M   'P 1'
#
loop_
_entity.id
_entity.type
_entity.pdbx_description
1 polymer ?
#
loop_
_entity_poly.entity_id
_entity_poly.type
_entity_poly.pdbx_seq_one_letter_code
_entity_poly.pdbx_strand_id
1 'polypeptide(L)'
;VVDRLFSRVGASDDLARGRSTFMVEMVETAAILNQAGERALVILDEIGRGTATFDGLSIAWAAVEYLHEKNRCRAIFATHFHEMTSLAGKLARLSNVTMRVKEWEGDVVFLH
;
A
#
# COMPACT_ATOMS: atom_id res chain seq x y z
N VAL A 1 -0.44 17.31 13.78
CA VAL A 1 -1.87 16.95 13.81
C VAL A 1 -2.26 16.38 12.44
N VAL A 2 -3.00 15.27 12.38
CA VAL A 2 -3.59 14.70 11.14
C VAL A 2 -4.95 15.38 10.91
N ASP A 3 -5.28 15.77 9.67
CA ASP A 3 -6.62 16.30 9.36
C ASP A 3 -7.57 15.28 8.72
N ARG A 4 -7.04 14.29 8.00
CA ARG A 4 -7.80 13.19 7.40
C ARG A 4 -7.05 11.87 7.50
N LEU A 5 -7.78 10.79 7.78
CA LEU A 5 -7.29 9.42 7.74
C LEU A 5 -7.92 8.70 6.56
N PHE A 6 -7.07 8.12 5.71
CA PHE A 6 -7.48 7.24 4.62
C PHE A 6 -6.91 5.85 4.90
N SER A 7 -7.73 4.83 4.68
CA SER A 7 -7.32 3.45 4.88
C SER A 7 -7.91 2.57 3.80
N ARG A 8 -7.07 1.79 3.14
CA ARG A 8 -7.43 0.66 2.30
C ARG A 8 -6.69 -0.54 2.84
N VAL A 9 -7.39 -1.32 3.68
CA VAL A 9 -6.89 -2.58 4.25
C VAL A 9 -7.76 -3.68 3.70
N GLY A 10 -7.14 -4.78 3.26
CA GLY A 10 -7.86 -5.89 2.64
C GLY A 10 -8.73 -6.63 3.65
N ALA A 11 -9.91 -6.12 3.97
CA ALA A 11 -10.94 -6.91 4.65
C ALA A 11 -11.59 -7.84 3.62
N SER A 12 -11.53 -9.13 3.86
CA SER A 12 -12.03 -10.20 2.97
C SER A 12 -13.54 -10.17 2.67
N ASP A 13 -14.29 -9.18 3.14
CA ASP A 13 -15.76 -9.30 3.31
C ASP A 13 -16.60 -8.17 2.70
N ASP A 14 -16.16 -7.51 1.63
CA ASP A 14 -17.13 -6.84 0.77
C ASP A 14 -17.01 -7.35 -0.67
N LEU A 15 -17.62 -8.53 -0.87
CA LEU A 15 -18.00 -9.07 -2.16
C LEU A 15 -18.83 -8.01 -2.88
N ALA A 16 -18.14 -7.16 -3.63
CA ALA A 16 -18.74 -6.08 -4.39
C ALA A 16 -19.83 -6.67 -5.28
N ARG A 17 -21.09 -6.30 -5.00
CA ARG A 17 -22.32 -6.83 -5.60
C ARG A 17 -22.30 -6.75 -7.14
N GLY A 18 -21.63 -7.70 -7.79
CA GLY A 18 -21.43 -7.77 -9.24
C GLY A 18 -20.31 -6.90 -9.82
N ARG A 19 -19.35 -6.40 -9.02
CA ARG A 19 -18.21 -5.58 -9.50
C ARG A 19 -16.89 -6.31 -9.29
N SER A 20 -15.94 -6.15 -10.22
CA SER A 20 -14.59 -6.68 -10.06
C SER A 20 -13.92 -6.13 -8.81
N THR A 21 -13.41 -7.01 -7.95
CA THR A 21 -12.67 -6.64 -6.72
C THR A 21 -11.50 -5.71 -7.03
N PHE A 22 -10.78 -5.98 -8.13
CA PHE A 22 -9.68 -5.12 -8.57
C PHE A 22 -10.16 -3.72 -8.98
N MET A 23 -11.28 -3.63 -9.68
CA MET A 23 -11.86 -2.32 -10.04
C MET A 23 -12.26 -1.52 -8.78
N VAL A 24 -12.88 -2.16 -7.79
CA VAL A 24 -13.25 -1.50 -6.53
C VAL A 24 -12.01 -0.99 -5.80
N GLU A 25 -10.96 -1.83 -5.71
CA GLU A 25 -9.67 -1.44 -5.15
C GLU A 25 -9.08 -0.21 -5.88
N MET A 26 -9.14 -0.17 -7.21
CA MET A 26 -8.63 0.95 -8.00
C MET A 26 -9.45 2.23 -7.81
N VAL A 27 -10.77 2.12 -7.68
CA VAL A 27 -11.65 3.27 -7.41
C VAL A 27 -11.36 3.85 -6.02
N GLU A 28 -11.19 3.01 -5.00
CA GLU A 28 -10.84 3.43 -3.65
C GLU A 28 -9.44 4.07 -3.62
N THR A 29 -8.46 3.44 -4.28
CA THR A 29 -7.11 4.00 -4.41
C THR A 29 -7.14 5.37 -5.08
N ALA A 30 -7.88 5.52 -6.19
CA ALA A 30 -8.04 6.80 -6.88
C ALA A 30 -8.70 7.85 -5.97
N ALA A 31 -9.71 7.47 -5.18
CA ALA A 31 -10.35 8.38 -4.24
C ALA A 31 -9.36 8.89 -3.18
N ILE A 32 -8.53 8.01 -2.63
CA ILE A 32 -7.48 8.36 -1.66
C ILE A 32 -6.46 9.31 -2.29
N LEU A 33 -5.91 8.97 -3.46
CA LEU A 33 -4.90 9.78 -4.14
C LEU A 33 -5.41 11.19 -4.48
N ASN A 34 -6.68 11.30 -4.90
CA ASN A 34 -7.27 12.60 -5.25
C ASN A 34 -7.64 13.47 -4.05
N GLN A 35 -7.87 12.87 -2.88
CA GLN A 35 -8.39 13.61 -1.71
C GLN A 35 -7.34 13.82 -0.62
N ALA A 36 -6.30 13.00 -0.53
CA ALA A 36 -5.25 13.14 0.47
C ALA A 36 -4.50 14.47 0.29
N GLY A 37 -4.41 15.25 1.36
CA GLY A 37 -3.56 16.46 1.41
C GLY A 37 -2.31 16.20 2.25
N GLU A 38 -1.39 17.16 2.32
CA GLU A 38 -0.10 17.03 3.01
C GLU A 38 -0.21 16.64 4.49
N ARG A 39 -1.32 16.99 5.17
CA ARG A 39 -1.56 16.64 6.58
C ARG A 39 -2.30 15.32 6.78
N ALA A 40 -2.68 14.63 5.71
CA ALA A 40 -3.35 13.34 5.79
C ALA A 40 -2.41 12.24 6.32
N LEU A 41 -3.04 11.20 6.87
CA LEU A 41 -2.42 9.90 7.12
C LEU A 41 -3.10 8.88 6.20
N VAL A 42 -2.31 8.17 5.41
CA VAL A 42 -2.78 7.17 4.45
C VAL A 42 -2.24 5.80 4.83
N ILE A 43 -3.09 4.78 4.87
CA ILE A 43 -2.71 3.38 5.10
C ILE A 43 -3.18 2.58 3.89
N LEU A 44 -2.26 1.95 3.17
CA LEU A 44 -2.56 1.10 2.01
C LEU A 44 -1.98 -0.29 2.24
N ASP A 45 -2.74 -1.30 1.86
CA ASP A 45 -2.41 -2.71 2.03
C ASP A 45 -2.59 -3.46 0.71
N GLU A 46 -1.50 -4.09 0.23
CA GLU A 46 -1.47 -5.00 -0.92
C GLU A 46 -2.12 -4.48 -2.22
N ILE A 47 -2.02 -3.17 -2.49
CA ILE A 47 -2.51 -2.58 -3.74
C ILE A 47 -1.87 -3.27 -4.95
N GLY A 48 -2.69 -3.63 -5.95
CA GLY A 48 -2.22 -4.23 -7.19
C GLY A 48 -2.25 -5.76 -7.23
N ARG A 49 -2.69 -6.44 -6.17
CA ARG A 49 -2.72 -7.92 -6.12
C ARG A 49 -3.71 -8.57 -7.08
N GLY A 50 -4.74 -7.84 -7.52
CA GLY A 50 -5.84 -8.35 -8.33
C GLY A 50 -5.60 -8.37 -9.85
N THR A 51 -4.36 -8.14 -10.30
CA THR A 51 -3.98 -8.07 -11.72
C THR A 51 -2.64 -8.78 -11.96
N ALA A 52 -2.12 -8.77 -13.20
CA ALA A 52 -0.81 -9.33 -13.53
C ALA A 52 0.29 -8.70 -12.67
N THR A 53 1.29 -9.50 -12.27
CA THR A 53 2.33 -9.10 -11.31
C THR A 53 3.01 -7.79 -11.67
N PHE A 54 3.42 -7.61 -12.94
CA PHE A 54 4.08 -6.39 -13.39
C PHE A 54 3.14 -5.18 -13.47
N ASP A 55 1.87 -5.39 -13.81
CA ASP A 55 0.86 -4.33 -13.80
C ASP A 55 0.55 -3.89 -12.37
N GLY A 56 0.42 -4.85 -11.45
CA GLY A 56 0.20 -4.62 -10.03
C GLY A 56 1.36 -3.86 -9.39
N LEU A 57 2.59 -4.30 -9.66
CA LEU A 57 3.81 -3.60 -9.24
C LEU A 57 3.84 -2.17 -9.78
N SER A 58 3.55 -1.97 -11.07
CA SER A 58 3.56 -0.65 -11.70
C SER A 58 2.54 0.30 -11.07
N ILE A 59 1.35 -0.20 -10.75
CA ILE A 59 0.31 0.56 -10.05
C ILE A 59 0.74 0.92 -8.63
N ALA A 60 1.23 -0.07 -7.86
CA ALA A 60 1.70 0.15 -6.49
C ALA A 60 2.84 1.17 -6.44
N TRP A 61 3.81 1.05 -7.36
CA TRP A 61 4.93 1.96 -7.51
C TRP A 61 4.45 3.39 -7.79
N ALA A 62 3.62 3.56 -8.82
CA ALA A 62 3.09 4.87 -9.18
C ALA A 62 2.25 5.50 -8.07
N ALA A 63 1.47 4.71 -7.33
CA ALA A 63 0.70 5.18 -6.18
C ALA A 63 1.60 5.71 -5.05
N VAL A 64 2.69 4.98 -4.72
CA VAL A 64 3.66 5.42 -3.70
C VAL A 64 4.39 6.69 -4.14
N GLU A 65 4.85 6.75 -5.40
CA GLU A 65 5.46 7.97 -5.95
C GLU A 65 4.51 9.16 -5.91
N TYR A 66 3.22 8.97 -6.23
CA TYR A 66 2.23 10.03 -6.20
C TYR A 66 1.95 10.52 -4.76
N LEU A 67 1.76 9.60 -3.81
CA LEU A 67 1.59 9.94 -2.39
C LEU A 67 2.79 10.72 -1.85
N HIS A 68 4.00 10.32 -2.26
CA HIS A 68 5.22 11.00 -1.86
C HIS A 68 5.31 12.37 -2.53
N GLU A 69 5.38 12.46 -3.86
CA GLU A 69 5.74 13.69 -4.56
C GLU A 69 4.59 14.70 -4.68
N LYS A 70 3.35 14.22 -4.84
CA LYS A 70 2.17 15.07 -5.05
C LYS A 70 1.42 15.34 -3.76
N ASN A 71 0.95 14.31 -3.07
CA ASN A 71 0.18 14.51 -1.84
C ASN A 71 1.08 14.96 -0.68
N ARG A 72 2.35 14.52 -0.68
CA ARG A 72 3.35 14.78 0.36
C ARG A 72 2.89 14.40 1.77
N CYS A 73 1.92 13.49 1.86
CA CYS A 73 1.31 13.08 3.12
C CYS A 73 2.13 12.02 3.83
N ARG A 74 1.76 11.70 5.07
CA ARG A 74 2.29 10.53 5.76
C ARG A 74 1.58 9.29 5.25
N ALA A 75 2.33 8.25 4.91
CA ALA A 75 1.77 7.01 4.40
C ALA A 75 2.43 5.78 5.02
N ILE A 76 1.65 4.74 5.27
CA ILE A 76 2.10 3.37 5.53
C ILE A 76 1.61 2.54 4.34
N PHE A 77 2.53 1.81 3.71
CA PHE A 77 2.24 0.98 2.55
C PHE A 77 2.73 -0.44 2.81
N ALA A 78 1.80 -1.36 3.08
CA ALA A 78 2.09 -2.78 3.23
C ALA A 78 2.03 -3.46 1.85
N THR A 79 3.05 -4.25 1.54
CA THR A 79 3.15 -4.91 0.24
C THR A 79 3.98 -6.17 0.31
N HIS A 80 3.68 -7.11 -0.59
CA HIS A 80 4.49 -8.29 -0.85
C HIS A 80 5.51 -8.07 -1.98
N PHE A 81 5.44 -6.95 -2.71
CA PHE A 81 6.37 -6.65 -3.81
C PHE A 81 7.74 -6.26 -3.26
N HIS A 82 8.71 -7.17 -3.32
CA HIS A 82 10.07 -6.93 -2.84
C HIS A 82 10.76 -5.81 -3.64
N GLU A 83 10.44 -5.68 -4.92
CA GLU A 83 10.97 -4.67 -5.84
C GLU A 83 10.69 -3.24 -5.37
N MET A 84 9.61 -3.03 -4.60
CA MET A 84 9.27 -1.73 -4.02
C MET A 84 10.33 -1.22 -3.05
N THR A 85 11.13 -2.11 -2.43
CA THR A 85 12.19 -1.70 -1.49
C THR A 85 13.24 -0.81 -2.17
N SER A 86 13.42 -0.93 -3.49
CA SER A 86 14.34 -0.10 -4.28
C SER A 86 13.94 1.38 -4.36
N LEU A 87 12.67 1.72 -4.09
CA LEU A 87 12.20 3.10 -4.02
C LEU A 87 12.85 3.90 -2.90
N ALA A 88 13.33 3.25 -1.84
CA ALA A 88 14.02 3.94 -0.73
C ALA A 88 15.31 4.63 -1.19
N GLY A 89 15.94 4.15 -2.27
CA GLY A 89 17.10 4.80 -2.89
C GLY A 89 16.74 5.99 -3.80
N LYS A 90 15.46 6.18 -4.13
CA LYS A 90 14.98 7.21 -5.07
C LYS A 90 14.16 8.31 -4.38
N LEU A 91 13.38 7.93 -3.37
CA LEU A 91 12.42 8.81 -2.70
C LEU A 91 12.96 9.22 -1.32
N ALA A 92 13.43 10.46 -1.19
CA ALA A 92 14.17 10.95 -0.01
C ALA A 92 13.44 10.90 1.35
N ARG A 93 12.14 10.60 1.36
CA ARG A 93 11.29 10.52 2.56
C ARG A 93 10.67 9.14 2.75
N LEU A 94 11.04 8.17 1.92
CA LEU A 94 10.61 6.79 2.04
C LEU A 94 11.61 6.02 2.89
N SER A 95 11.12 5.15 3.76
CA SER A 95 11.96 4.26 4.56
C SER A 95 11.32 2.87 4.59
N ASN A 96 12.14 1.85 4.37
CA ASN A 96 11.67 0.47 4.42
C ASN A 96 11.59 -0.01 5.87
N VAL A 97 10.50 -0.70 6.19
CA VAL A 97 10.30 -1.41 7.46
C VAL A 97 9.83 -2.82 7.18
N THR A 98 10.23 -3.78 8.00
CA THR A 98 9.84 -5.19 7.84
C THR A 98 9.47 -5.80 9.19
N MET A 99 8.51 -6.71 9.19
CA MET A 99 8.25 -7.57 10.35
C MET A 99 9.32 -8.64 10.42
N ARG A 100 9.86 -8.90 11.62
CA ARG A 100 10.84 -9.97 11.81
C ARG A 100 10.15 -11.32 11.99
N VAL A 101 10.68 -12.30 11.27
CA VAL A 101 10.25 -13.69 11.31
C VAL A 101 11.47 -14.53 11.71
N LYS A 102 11.27 -15.56 12.53
CA LYS A 102 12.31 -16.51 12.94
C LYS A 102 11.83 -17.92 12.64
N GLU A 103 12.68 -18.71 12.01
CA GLU A 103 12.46 -20.16 11.89
C GLU A 103 12.92 -20.86 13.17
N TRP A 104 12.08 -21.71 13.72
CA TRP A 104 12.38 -22.53 14.90
C TRP A 104 11.81 -23.93 14.71
N GLU A 105 12.66 -24.96 14.73
CA GLU A 105 12.26 -26.37 14.61
C GLU A 105 11.38 -26.70 13.38
N GLY A 106 11.55 -25.94 12.29
CA GLY A 106 10.75 -26.11 11.06
C GLY A 106 9.48 -25.26 11.02
N ASP A 107 9.16 -24.55 12.10
CA ASP A 107 8.04 -23.62 12.18
C ASP A 107 8.48 -22.18 11.94
N VAL A 108 7.60 -21.42 11.28
CA VAL A 108 7.76 -19.98 11.06
C VAL A 108 7.15 -19.23 12.26
N VAL A 109 7.98 -18.60 13.08
CA VAL A 109 7.58 -17.82 14.25
C VAL A 109 7.62 -16.33 13.94
N PHE A 110 6.48 -15.65 14.06
CA PHE A 110 6.40 -14.20 13.98
C PHE A 110 6.83 -13.57 15.31
N LEU A 111 7.76 -12.62 15.29
CA LEU A 111 8.36 -12.04 16.52
C LEU A 111 7.52 -10.91 17.15
N HIS A 112 6.27 -10.74 16.71
CA HIS A 112 5.33 -9.71 17.14
C HIS A 112 3.91 -10.26 17.18
#